data_AF-A0AAW0FAH2-F1
#
_entry.id   AF-A0AAW0FAH2-F1
#
_cell.length_a   1.000
_cell.length_b   1.000
_cell.length_c   1.000
_cell.angle_alpha   90.00
_cell.angle_beta   90.00
_cell.angle_gamma   90.00
#
_symmetry.space_group_name_H-M   'P 1'
#
loop_
_entity.id
_entity.type
_entity.pdbx_description
1 polymer ?
#
loop_
_entity_poly.entity_id
_entity_poly.type
_entity_poly.pdbx_seq_one_letter_code
_entity_poly.pdbx_strand_id
1 'polypeptide(L)'
;MTSLGLFNAQAGSWVFARNIEKGGDPMADVLQCYVPQKGRVTVDTKSDLNKARDEALGPRFNRSDKIGSLPVEQYQDGSHINPVGSSERCYPLGITYEKQTIYSAPNANSKLRNGDIDTNTKIRVNLLKNATKAFLQGFEEAPQGLRQCMAEMSDMVAMPHVGHPDNKYCPSVQLNIARPQLHHSRNGLEEQGHFGGKHRDRGDSICGFSGMVSISDIPDGFDAGWFHLLSLGLYFVLDQVDVIYFTGQLVHAGTPPLAPEDAENIEPWAYRCVMIFYPASRVLTGSTQTYLAASGVRGEPVTLPREVFSYDPPRPYSNHANFFTDGGVYTTPEDHFTTAMRMFILYGHHLFRQLPYVINFDSQQVTNAISAMINDQPFFAPPWNMPLLLRSIKNINNCYAKPRYRETTLNIHPLLSFPHANLSFTIL
;
A
#
# COMPACT_ATOMS: atom_id res chain seq x y z
N MET A 1 -11.59 30.82 -18.57
CA MET A 1 -11.25 30.73 -17.14
C MET A 1 -10.50 31.96 -16.63
N THR A 2 -9.46 32.46 -17.31
CA THR A 2 -8.74 33.69 -16.90
C THR A 2 -9.65 34.93 -16.83
N SER A 3 -10.64 35.03 -17.72
CA SER A 3 -11.68 36.07 -17.68
C SER A 3 -12.57 36.03 -16.42
N LEU A 4 -12.59 34.91 -15.70
CA LEU A 4 -13.28 34.75 -14.42
C LEU A 4 -12.38 35.07 -13.21
N GLY A 5 -11.16 35.58 -13.45
CA GLY A 5 -10.19 35.90 -12.40
C GLY A 5 -9.45 34.68 -11.81
N LEU A 6 -9.59 33.51 -12.43
CA LEU A 6 -8.87 32.30 -12.00
C LEU A 6 -7.46 32.27 -12.60
N PHE A 7 -6.48 31.87 -11.80
CA PHE A 7 -5.10 31.74 -12.23
C PHE A 7 -4.80 30.31 -12.72
N ASN A 8 -4.25 30.21 -13.93
CA ASN A 8 -3.79 28.96 -14.51
C ASN A 8 -2.38 28.64 -14.00
N ALA A 9 -2.27 27.68 -13.09
CA ALA A 9 -0.98 27.21 -12.62
C ALA A 9 -0.35 26.24 -13.64
N GLN A 10 0.81 26.61 -14.15
CA GLN A 10 1.57 25.87 -15.16
C GLN A 10 2.85 25.28 -14.57
N ALA A 11 3.57 24.46 -15.33
CA ALA A 11 4.87 23.93 -14.92
C ALA A 11 5.81 25.03 -14.40
N GLY A 12 6.41 24.79 -13.23
CA GLY A 12 7.23 25.76 -12.51
C GLY A 12 6.44 26.76 -11.65
N SER A 13 5.11 26.66 -11.55
CA SER A 13 4.31 27.50 -10.66
C SER A 13 4.43 27.04 -9.22
N TRP A 14 4.65 27.98 -8.31
CA TRP A 14 4.66 27.78 -6.86
C TRP A 14 3.67 28.72 -6.22
N VAL A 15 2.75 28.20 -5.40
CA VAL A 15 1.73 29.02 -4.78
C VAL A 15 1.84 28.96 -3.27
N PHE A 16 2.03 30.12 -2.67
CA PHE A 16 2.18 30.31 -1.24
C PHE A 16 0.99 31.10 -0.70
N ALA A 17 0.52 30.74 0.50
CA ALA A 17 -0.44 31.53 1.24
C ALA A 17 0.28 32.40 2.28
N ARG A 18 -0.16 33.65 2.37
CA ARG A 18 0.33 34.61 3.35
C ARG A 18 0.04 34.13 4.76
N ASN A 19 1.07 34.01 5.59
CA ASN A 19 0.87 33.61 6.99
C ASN A 19 0.50 34.82 7.86
N ILE A 20 -0.80 35.01 8.06
CA ILE A 20 -1.34 36.13 8.84
C ILE A 20 -0.98 36.06 10.33
N GLU A 21 -0.77 34.87 10.88
CA GLU A 21 -0.39 34.68 12.29
C GLU A 21 1.04 35.15 12.56
N LYS A 22 1.86 35.23 11.50
CA LYS A 22 3.23 35.77 11.54
C LYS A 22 3.29 37.20 11.03
N GLY A 23 2.20 37.96 11.18
CA GLY A 23 2.13 39.36 10.79
C GLY A 23 2.23 39.58 9.27
N GLY A 24 2.02 38.53 8.47
CA GLY A 24 2.17 38.60 7.02
C GLY A 24 3.62 38.65 6.52
N ASP A 25 4.60 38.21 7.32
CA ASP A 25 5.99 38.06 6.87
C ASP A 25 6.09 37.09 5.66
N PRO A 26 6.61 37.52 4.49
CA PRO A 26 6.79 36.64 3.32
C PRO A 26 7.65 35.42 3.58
N MET A 27 8.60 35.52 4.51
CA MET A 27 9.47 34.41 4.85
C MET A 27 8.75 33.34 5.68
N ALA A 28 7.57 33.66 6.21
CA ALA A 28 6.72 32.74 6.94
C ALA A 28 5.55 32.19 6.09
N ASP A 29 5.49 32.53 4.80
CA ASP A 29 4.45 32.05 3.90
C ASP A 29 4.47 30.53 3.78
N VAL A 30 3.28 29.94 3.64
CA VAL A 30 3.11 28.48 3.63
C VAL A 30 2.82 28.03 2.22
N LEU A 31 3.65 27.15 1.69
CA LEU A 31 3.43 26.50 0.39
C LEU A 31 2.09 25.75 0.39
N GLN A 32 1.22 26.04 -0.57
CA GLN A 32 -0.11 25.44 -0.70
C GLN A 32 -0.18 24.41 -1.82
N CYS A 33 0.51 24.68 -2.92
CA CYS A 33 0.65 23.77 -4.04
C CYS A 33 1.81 24.21 -4.94
N TYR A 34 2.31 23.29 -5.75
CA TYR A 34 3.25 23.60 -6.81
C TYR A 34 3.12 22.60 -7.98
N VAL A 35 3.57 23.04 -9.14
CA VAL A 35 3.78 22.20 -10.31
C VAL A 35 5.28 22.20 -10.60
N PRO A 36 5.95 21.05 -10.63
CA PRO A 36 7.39 20.99 -10.90
C PRO A 36 7.73 21.65 -12.24
N GLN A 37 9.01 21.98 -12.41
CA GLN A 37 9.49 22.51 -13.68
C GLN A 37 9.31 21.49 -14.82
N LYS A 38 9.15 22.01 -16.04
CA LYS A 38 9.03 21.15 -17.23
C LYS A 38 10.28 20.29 -17.38
N GLY A 39 10.08 19.01 -17.68
CA GLY A 39 11.16 18.04 -17.84
C GLY A 39 11.64 17.41 -16.54
N ARG A 40 11.05 17.77 -15.39
CA ARG A 40 11.35 17.10 -14.12
C ARG A 40 10.97 15.63 -14.15
N VAL A 41 9.80 15.32 -14.69
CA VAL A 41 9.47 13.95 -15.10
C VAL A 41 10.19 13.66 -16.42
N THR A 42 11.15 12.74 -16.40
CA THR A 42 12.01 12.48 -17.56
C THR A 42 11.23 11.86 -18.71
N VAL A 43 11.71 12.04 -19.94
CA VAL A 43 11.11 11.43 -21.15
C VAL A 43 10.98 9.91 -21.00
N ASP A 44 12.02 9.25 -20.49
CA ASP A 44 11.98 7.80 -20.23
C ASP A 44 10.90 7.42 -19.22
N THR A 45 10.76 8.20 -18.14
CA THR A 45 9.73 7.95 -17.13
C THR A 45 8.33 8.13 -17.70
N LYS A 46 8.11 9.15 -18.56
CA LYS A 46 6.84 9.32 -19.27
C LYS A 46 6.57 8.18 -20.23
N SER A 47 7.58 7.70 -20.95
CA SER A 47 7.47 6.57 -21.86
C SER A 47 7.08 5.29 -21.12
N ASP A 48 7.79 4.97 -20.04
CA ASP A 48 7.49 3.82 -19.17
C ASP A 48 6.08 3.90 -18.59
N LEU A 49 5.67 5.10 -18.16
CA LEU A 49 4.36 5.37 -17.60
C LEU A 49 3.24 5.25 -18.63
N ASN A 50 3.43 5.77 -19.85
CA ASN A 50 2.49 5.62 -20.95
C ASN A 50 2.33 4.16 -21.36
N LYS A 51 3.43 3.40 -21.41
CA LYS A 51 3.38 1.95 -21.65
C LYS A 51 2.59 1.22 -20.56
N ALA A 52 2.84 1.54 -19.30
CA ALA A 52 2.12 0.94 -18.18
C ALA A 52 0.62 1.32 -18.19
N ARG A 53 0.28 2.56 -18.59
CA ARG A 53 -1.10 2.99 -18.84
C ARG A 53 -1.74 2.16 -19.96
N ASP A 54 -1.05 1.98 -21.08
CA ASP A 54 -1.59 1.26 -22.23
C ASP A 54 -1.83 -0.22 -21.91
N GLU A 55 -0.96 -0.84 -21.09
CA GLU A 55 -1.19 -2.18 -20.53
C GLU A 55 -2.40 -2.20 -19.58
N ALA A 56 -2.55 -1.18 -18.72
CA ALA A 56 -3.65 -1.04 -17.78
C ALA A 56 -5.02 -0.85 -18.44
N LEU A 57 -5.07 -0.06 -19.51
CA LEU A 57 -6.29 0.19 -20.28
C LEU A 57 -6.54 -0.88 -21.35
N GLY A 58 -5.51 -1.66 -21.70
CA GLY A 58 -5.56 -2.59 -22.82
C GLY A 58 -5.57 -1.90 -24.20
N PRO A 59 -5.62 -2.68 -25.29
CA PRO A 59 -5.63 -2.16 -26.65
C PRO A 59 -6.85 -1.27 -26.91
N ARG A 60 -6.66 -0.12 -27.58
CA ARG A 60 -7.74 0.86 -27.86
C ARG A 60 -8.99 0.21 -28.47
N PHE A 61 -8.84 -0.70 -29.43
CA PHE A 61 -9.97 -1.36 -30.10
C PHE A 61 -10.80 -2.30 -29.20
N ASN A 62 -10.28 -2.68 -28.03
CA ASN A 62 -10.99 -3.51 -27.04
C ASN A 62 -11.65 -2.68 -25.93
N ARG A 63 -11.38 -1.37 -25.88
CA ARG A 63 -11.93 -0.48 -24.86
C ARG A 63 -13.38 -0.13 -25.19
N SER A 64 -14.20 -0.01 -24.16
CA SER A 64 -15.63 0.34 -24.27
C SER A 64 -15.99 1.38 -23.20
N ASP A 65 -17.22 1.88 -23.18
CA ASP A 65 -17.72 2.74 -22.09
C ASP A 65 -18.05 1.98 -20.81
N LYS A 66 -18.32 0.68 -20.92
CA LYS A 66 -18.70 -0.19 -19.81
C LYS A 66 -17.70 -0.17 -18.66
N ILE A 67 -18.20 0.06 -17.45
CA ILE A 67 -17.44 -0.02 -16.20
C ILE A 67 -16.94 -1.45 -15.99
N GLY A 68 -15.69 -1.57 -15.53
CA GLY A 68 -15.07 -2.88 -15.32
C GLY A 68 -14.63 -3.55 -16.61
N SER A 69 -14.56 -2.83 -17.74
CA SER A 69 -14.14 -3.39 -19.03
C SER A 69 -12.63 -3.34 -19.25
N LEU A 70 -11.91 -2.53 -18.47
CA LEU A 70 -10.47 -2.36 -18.62
C LEU A 70 -9.70 -3.44 -17.83
N PRO A 71 -8.54 -3.92 -18.32
CA PRO A 71 -7.70 -4.88 -17.59
C PRO A 71 -7.40 -4.46 -16.15
N VAL A 72 -7.15 -3.17 -15.92
CA VAL A 72 -6.88 -2.61 -14.58
C VAL A 72 -8.07 -2.74 -13.62
N GLU A 73 -9.29 -2.79 -14.13
CA GLU A 73 -10.55 -2.89 -13.37
C GLU A 73 -10.97 -4.34 -13.08
N GLN A 74 -10.20 -5.33 -13.56
CA GLN A 74 -10.54 -6.74 -13.49
C GLN A 74 -9.45 -7.58 -12.82
N TYR A 75 -9.82 -8.75 -12.31
CA TYR A 75 -8.91 -9.86 -12.07
C TYR A 75 -8.73 -10.68 -13.34
N GLN A 76 -7.73 -11.57 -13.36
CA GLN A 76 -7.45 -12.45 -14.50
C GLN A 76 -8.64 -13.36 -14.90
N ASP A 77 -9.55 -13.67 -13.97
CA ASP A 77 -10.77 -14.46 -14.23
C ASP A 77 -11.93 -13.63 -14.83
N GLY A 78 -11.70 -12.34 -15.08
CA GLY A 78 -12.70 -11.40 -15.60
C GLY A 78 -13.63 -10.81 -14.53
N SER A 79 -13.54 -11.25 -13.27
CA SER A 79 -14.30 -10.63 -12.18
C SER A 79 -13.77 -9.23 -11.88
N HIS A 80 -14.65 -8.34 -11.43
CA HIS A 80 -14.29 -6.94 -11.20
C HIS A 80 -13.59 -6.74 -9.86
N ILE A 81 -12.67 -5.77 -9.82
CA ILE A 81 -12.13 -5.26 -8.56
C ILE A 81 -13.11 -4.26 -7.93
N ASN A 82 -12.97 -3.99 -6.64
CA ASN A 82 -13.86 -3.06 -5.94
C ASN A 82 -13.34 -1.62 -6.03
N PRO A 83 -14.16 -0.67 -6.49
CA PRO A 83 -13.84 0.75 -6.38
C PRO A 83 -13.95 1.23 -4.92
N VAL A 84 -13.46 2.44 -4.65
CA VAL A 84 -13.51 3.08 -3.33
C VAL A 84 -14.91 3.64 -3.09
N GLY A 85 -15.52 3.24 -1.97
CA GLY A 85 -16.81 3.78 -1.53
C GLY A 85 -17.92 3.55 -2.55
N SER A 86 -18.62 4.62 -2.93
CA SER A 86 -19.69 4.60 -3.93
C SER A 86 -19.24 5.04 -5.32
N SER A 87 -17.94 5.18 -5.56
CA SER A 87 -17.43 5.48 -6.91
C SER A 87 -17.50 4.24 -7.79
N GLU A 88 -17.48 4.43 -9.10
CA GLU A 88 -17.44 3.32 -10.06
C GLU A 88 -16.03 3.09 -10.59
N ARG A 89 -15.22 4.14 -10.67
CA ARG A 89 -13.90 4.15 -11.31
C ARG A 89 -12.77 4.81 -10.52
N CYS A 90 -12.87 4.79 -9.19
CA CYS A 90 -11.74 5.13 -8.31
C CYS A 90 -11.24 3.87 -7.62
N TYR A 91 -10.02 3.42 -7.91
CA TYR A 91 -9.50 2.14 -7.42
C TYR A 91 -8.30 2.34 -6.51
N PRO A 92 -8.29 1.75 -5.30
CA PRO A 92 -7.14 1.82 -4.42
C PRO A 92 -6.04 0.89 -4.93
N LEU A 93 -4.81 1.41 -5.01
CA LEU A 93 -3.63 0.66 -5.45
C LEU A 93 -2.54 0.56 -4.37
N GLY A 94 -2.59 1.41 -3.34
CA GLY A 94 -1.64 1.40 -2.22
C GLY A 94 -2.17 0.75 -0.94
N ILE A 95 -1.76 1.29 0.21
CA ILE A 95 -2.33 0.96 1.51
C ILE A 95 -3.71 1.62 1.64
N THR A 96 -4.68 0.87 2.15
CA THR A 96 -6.02 1.34 2.48
C THR A 96 -6.24 1.37 3.97
N TYR A 97 -7.14 2.25 4.41
CA TYR A 97 -7.50 2.46 5.80
C TYR A 97 -8.99 2.22 6.03
N GLU A 98 -9.32 1.39 7.02
CA GLU A 98 -10.69 1.15 7.46
C GLU A 98 -11.04 2.04 8.66
N LYS A 99 -12.00 2.95 8.47
CA LYS A 99 -12.32 3.97 9.49
C LYS A 99 -12.90 3.40 10.78
N GLN A 100 -13.76 2.40 10.68
CA GLN A 100 -14.50 1.86 11.83
C GLN A 100 -13.59 1.12 12.80
N THR A 101 -12.67 0.33 12.28
CA THR A 101 -11.77 -0.55 13.03
C THR A 101 -10.38 0.07 13.24
N ILE A 102 -10.08 1.14 12.51
CA ILE A 102 -8.81 1.85 12.53
C ILE A 102 -7.65 1.00 11.98
N TYR A 103 -7.95 0.08 11.07
CA TYR A 103 -6.94 -0.78 10.45
C TYR A 103 -6.33 -0.20 9.18
N SER A 104 -5.04 -0.43 9.01
CA SER A 104 -4.33 -0.23 7.74
C SER A 104 -3.78 -1.55 7.21
N ALA A 105 -3.96 -1.77 5.91
CA ALA A 105 -3.48 -2.94 5.20
C ALA A 105 -3.28 -2.61 3.72
N PRO A 106 -2.50 -3.41 2.97
CA PRO A 106 -2.52 -3.36 1.50
C PRO A 106 -3.96 -3.48 0.97
N ASN A 107 -4.25 -2.78 -0.14
CA ASN A 107 -5.58 -2.84 -0.75
C ASN A 107 -6.01 -4.28 -1.06
N ALA A 108 -7.30 -4.57 -0.82
CA ALA A 108 -7.86 -5.91 -1.04
C ALA A 108 -7.83 -6.35 -2.51
N ASN A 109 -7.80 -5.40 -3.45
CA ASN A 109 -7.78 -5.67 -4.89
C ASN A 109 -6.44 -6.25 -5.37
N SER A 110 -5.40 -6.19 -4.53
CA SER A 110 -4.06 -6.70 -4.81
C SER A 110 -3.72 -7.91 -3.93
N LYS A 111 -4.73 -8.54 -3.33
CA LYS A 111 -4.57 -9.72 -2.48
C LYS A 111 -4.04 -10.90 -3.29
N LEU A 112 -2.95 -11.52 -2.80
CA LEU A 112 -2.42 -12.76 -3.37
C LEU A 112 -3.47 -13.88 -3.28
N ARG A 113 -3.62 -14.63 -4.37
CA ARG A 113 -4.50 -15.80 -4.43
C ARG A 113 -3.62 -17.04 -4.54
N ASN A 114 -3.69 -17.92 -3.55
CA ASN A 114 -2.86 -19.14 -3.47
C ASN A 114 -1.33 -18.89 -3.50
N GLY A 115 -0.88 -17.72 -3.02
CA GLY A 115 0.53 -17.32 -3.05
C GLY A 115 0.98 -16.69 -4.37
N ASP A 116 0.11 -16.70 -5.39
CA ASP A 116 0.39 -16.11 -6.69
C ASP A 116 -0.29 -14.74 -6.86
N ILE A 117 0.37 -13.90 -7.64
CA ILE A 117 -0.15 -12.62 -8.11
C ILE A 117 -0.75 -12.83 -9.51
N ASP A 118 -2.04 -12.52 -9.67
CA ASP A 118 -2.71 -12.66 -10.96
C ASP A 118 -2.21 -11.63 -11.98
N THR A 119 -2.40 -11.92 -13.26
CA THR A 119 -1.87 -11.09 -14.36
C THR A 119 -2.33 -9.63 -14.28
N ASN A 120 -3.60 -9.37 -13.96
CA ASN A 120 -4.10 -8.00 -13.91
C ASN A 120 -3.63 -7.27 -12.63
N THR A 121 -3.39 -7.99 -11.53
CA THR A 121 -2.69 -7.40 -10.38
C THR A 121 -1.25 -7.03 -10.73
N LYS A 122 -0.54 -7.81 -11.56
CA LYS A 122 0.79 -7.41 -12.06
C LYS A 122 0.72 -6.11 -12.87
N ILE A 123 -0.31 -5.94 -13.71
CA ILE A 123 -0.53 -4.71 -14.47
C ILE A 123 -0.75 -3.52 -13.54
N ARG A 124 -1.61 -3.65 -12.52
CA ARG A 124 -1.82 -2.62 -11.48
C ARG A 124 -0.53 -2.27 -10.75
N VAL A 125 0.27 -3.27 -10.37
CA VAL A 125 1.57 -3.06 -9.71
C VAL A 125 2.55 -2.36 -10.66
N ASN A 126 2.59 -2.72 -11.94
CA ASN A 126 3.44 -2.05 -12.93
C ASN A 126 3.05 -0.58 -13.09
N LEU A 127 1.75 -0.28 -13.22
CA LEU A 127 1.24 1.08 -13.27
C LEU A 127 1.61 1.87 -12.02
N LEU A 128 1.38 1.30 -10.83
CA LEU A 128 1.73 1.91 -9.55
C LEU A 128 3.22 2.25 -9.47
N LYS A 129 4.11 1.32 -9.84
CA LYS A 129 5.58 1.55 -9.80
C LYS A 129 6.00 2.71 -10.68
N ASN A 130 5.53 2.73 -11.94
CA ASN A 130 5.88 3.79 -12.89
C ASN A 130 5.30 5.15 -12.51
N ALA A 131 4.05 5.18 -12.02
CA ALA A 131 3.44 6.41 -11.54
C ALA A 131 4.17 6.94 -10.29
N THR A 132 4.59 6.05 -9.39
CA THR A 132 5.35 6.43 -8.18
C THR A 132 6.70 7.04 -8.56
N LYS A 133 7.37 6.51 -9.58
CA LYS A 133 8.62 7.09 -10.11
C LYS A 133 8.41 8.51 -10.64
N ALA A 134 7.36 8.76 -11.41
CA ALA A 134 7.01 10.10 -11.88
C ALA A 134 6.67 11.05 -10.72
N PHE A 135 5.88 10.58 -9.76
CA PHE A 135 5.58 11.31 -8.53
C PHE A 135 6.86 11.64 -7.74
N LEU A 136 7.82 10.74 -7.61
CA LEU A 136 9.04 11.04 -6.85
C LEU A 136 9.95 12.04 -7.57
N GLN A 137 10.08 11.93 -8.90
CA GLN A 137 10.88 12.88 -9.68
C GLN A 137 10.39 14.32 -9.52
N GLY A 138 9.07 14.54 -9.59
CA GLY A 138 8.47 15.84 -9.33
C GLY A 138 8.59 16.27 -7.86
N PHE A 139 8.49 15.32 -6.92
CA PHE A 139 8.50 15.61 -5.50
C PHE A 139 9.88 16.03 -4.99
N GLU A 140 10.95 15.69 -5.69
CA GLU A 140 12.31 16.15 -5.36
C GLU A 140 12.44 17.68 -5.33
N GLU A 141 11.59 18.42 -6.04
CA GLU A 141 11.57 19.88 -5.93
C GLU A 141 10.97 20.38 -4.61
N ALA A 142 10.20 19.56 -3.90
CA ALA A 142 9.61 19.94 -2.61
C ALA A 142 10.69 20.43 -1.62
N PRO A 143 10.35 21.38 -0.74
CA PRO A 143 11.28 21.90 0.25
C PRO A 143 12.00 20.78 1.01
N GLN A 144 13.34 20.87 1.12
CA GLN A 144 14.15 19.80 1.72
C GLN A 144 13.69 19.45 3.14
N GLY A 145 13.42 20.45 3.99
CA GLY A 145 12.97 20.23 5.36
C GLY A 145 11.63 19.48 5.44
N LEU A 146 10.74 19.71 4.47
CA LEU A 146 9.50 18.95 4.36
C LEU A 146 9.78 17.47 4.03
N ARG A 147 10.62 17.21 3.02
CA ARG A 147 10.97 15.84 2.62
C ARG A 147 11.64 15.08 3.76
N GLN A 148 12.55 15.72 4.49
CA GLN A 148 13.22 15.16 5.66
C GLN A 148 12.21 14.82 6.76
N CYS A 149 11.36 15.77 7.14
CA CYS A 149 10.32 15.55 8.16
C CYS A 149 9.38 14.39 7.78
N MET A 150 8.92 14.32 6.53
CA MET A 150 8.09 13.20 6.08
C MET A 150 8.83 11.86 6.09
N ALA A 151 10.10 11.84 5.67
CA ALA A 151 10.92 10.65 5.71
C ALA A 151 11.13 10.14 7.16
N GLU A 152 11.42 11.03 8.10
CA GLU A 152 11.56 10.70 9.53
C GLU A 152 10.25 10.14 10.12
N MET A 153 9.11 10.75 9.79
CA MET A 153 7.79 10.24 10.22
C MET A 153 7.53 8.83 9.66
N SER A 154 7.81 8.61 8.38
CA SER A 154 7.69 7.32 7.72
C SER A 154 8.56 6.25 8.39
N ASP A 155 9.83 6.58 8.67
CA ASP A 155 10.79 5.66 9.28
C ASP A 155 10.37 5.33 10.73
N MET A 156 9.88 6.32 11.49
CA MET A 156 9.44 6.15 12.89
C MET A 156 8.27 5.15 13.03
N VAL A 157 7.40 5.08 12.02
CA VAL A 157 6.20 4.20 12.04
C VAL A 157 6.37 2.95 11.16
N ALA A 158 7.59 2.71 10.68
CA ALA A 158 7.92 1.63 9.75
C ALA A 158 6.94 1.56 8.56
N MET A 159 6.60 2.73 8.00
CA MET A 159 5.64 2.82 6.92
C MET A 159 6.13 2.03 5.69
N PRO A 160 5.31 1.13 5.11
CA PRO A 160 5.71 0.45 3.89
C PRO A 160 5.83 1.42 2.70
N HIS A 161 6.95 1.36 1.98
CA HIS A 161 7.19 2.20 0.81
C HIS A 161 6.47 1.62 -0.41
N VAL A 162 5.34 2.24 -0.78
CA VAL A 162 4.47 1.75 -1.84
C VAL A 162 5.00 2.15 -3.21
N GLY A 163 5.14 1.18 -4.12
CA GLY A 163 5.48 1.39 -5.53
C GLY A 163 6.96 1.71 -5.81
N HIS A 164 7.68 2.32 -4.88
CA HIS A 164 9.10 2.63 -5.03
C HIS A 164 9.79 2.67 -3.65
N PRO A 165 11.04 2.19 -3.50
CA PRO A 165 11.75 2.20 -2.21
C PRO A 165 11.97 3.60 -1.63
N ASP A 166 11.97 4.64 -2.46
CA ASP A 166 12.11 6.04 -2.00
C ASP A 166 10.76 6.73 -1.72
N ASN A 167 9.63 6.02 -1.86
CA ASN A 167 8.33 6.57 -1.50
C ASN A 167 8.11 6.54 0.01
N LYS A 168 8.71 7.54 0.68
CA LYS A 168 8.56 7.79 2.11
C LYS A 168 7.43 8.77 2.45
N TYR A 169 6.59 9.11 1.46
CA TYR A 169 5.71 10.28 1.55
C TYR A 169 4.23 9.91 1.50
N CYS A 170 3.86 9.02 0.58
CA CYS A 170 2.47 8.69 0.29
C CYS A 170 2.26 7.17 0.35
N PRO A 171 1.77 6.63 1.50
CA PRO A 171 1.48 5.20 1.62
C PRO A 171 0.26 4.77 0.79
N SER A 172 -0.59 5.72 0.43
CA SER A 172 -1.85 5.45 -0.22
C SER A 172 -1.87 6.06 -1.62
N VAL A 173 -2.37 5.26 -2.57
CA VAL A 173 -2.45 5.62 -3.97
C VAL A 173 -3.80 5.16 -4.52
N GLN A 174 -4.46 6.02 -5.30
CA GLN A 174 -5.73 5.75 -5.96
C GLN A 174 -5.62 6.06 -7.45
N LEU A 175 -6.13 5.16 -8.30
CA LEU A 175 -6.31 5.41 -9.72
C LEU A 175 -7.73 5.92 -9.96
N ASN A 176 -7.86 7.12 -10.53
CA ASN A 176 -9.14 7.67 -10.93
C ASN A 176 -9.22 7.67 -12.45
N ILE A 177 -10.23 6.99 -12.99
CA ILE A 177 -10.51 6.93 -14.43
C ILE A 177 -11.75 7.78 -14.71
N ALA A 178 -11.75 8.48 -15.83
CA ALA A 178 -12.92 9.20 -16.34
C ALA A 178 -12.97 9.12 -17.86
N ARG A 179 -14.17 9.05 -18.40
CA ARG A 179 -14.39 9.20 -19.84
C ARG A 179 -14.56 10.66 -20.24
N PRO A 180 -14.16 11.03 -21.47
CA PRO A 180 -14.56 12.30 -22.04
C PRO A 180 -16.07 12.41 -22.20
N GLN A 181 -16.54 13.64 -22.21
CA GLN A 181 -17.92 13.99 -22.49
C GLN A 181 -18.00 14.91 -23.70
N LEU A 182 -19.18 15.03 -24.31
CA LEU A 182 -19.41 15.98 -25.39
C LEU A 182 -19.26 17.42 -24.86
N HIS A 183 -18.85 18.35 -25.71
CA HIS A 183 -18.56 19.74 -25.32
C HIS A 183 -19.71 20.42 -24.55
N HIS A 184 -20.96 20.16 -24.96
CA HIS A 184 -22.15 20.75 -24.35
C HIS A 184 -22.68 19.96 -23.13
N SER A 185 -22.00 18.88 -22.74
CA SER A 185 -22.36 18.12 -21.54
C SER A 185 -22.28 19.01 -20.31
N ARG A 186 -23.26 18.86 -19.42
CA ARG A 186 -23.26 19.49 -18.09
C ARG A 186 -22.92 18.50 -16.99
N ASN A 187 -22.61 17.26 -17.36
CA ASN A 187 -22.34 16.20 -16.40
C ASN A 187 -20.97 16.45 -15.75
N GLY A 188 -20.87 16.08 -14.49
CA GLY A 188 -19.60 16.12 -13.77
C GLY A 188 -18.78 14.86 -14.02
N LEU A 189 -17.78 14.65 -13.16
CA LEU A 189 -17.06 13.38 -13.04
C LEU A 189 -17.89 12.33 -12.28
N GLU A 190 -19.08 12.00 -12.78
CA GLU A 190 -20.08 11.17 -12.09
C GLU A 190 -19.56 9.77 -11.76
N GLU A 191 -18.78 9.16 -12.66
CA GLU A 191 -18.13 7.84 -12.47
C GLU A 191 -17.16 7.82 -11.28
N GLN A 192 -16.70 8.99 -10.83
CA GLN A 192 -15.82 9.16 -9.67
C GLN A 192 -16.59 9.48 -8.38
N GLY A 193 -17.92 9.66 -8.47
CA GLY A 193 -18.78 9.97 -7.33
C GLY A 193 -18.27 11.19 -6.54
N HIS A 194 -18.10 11.02 -5.23
CA HIS A 194 -17.61 12.08 -4.34
C HIS A 194 -16.25 12.66 -4.77
N PHE A 195 -15.35 11.81 -5.28
CA PHE A 195 -14.00 12.21 -5.70
C PHE A 195 -13.99 13.07 -6.96
N GLY A 196 -15.04 12.96 -7.78
CA GLY A 196 -15.21 13.79 -8.97
C GLY A 196 -15.74 15.19 -8.66
N GLY A 197 -16.41 15.36 -7.52
CA GLY A 197 -17.06 16.61 -7.12
C GLY A 197 -16.18 17.53 -6.27
N LYS A 198 -16.81 18.57 -5.72
CA LYS A 198 -16.19 19.49 -4.76
C LYS A 198 -16.02 18.82 -3.40
N HIS A 199 -14.78 18.64 -2.94
CA HIS A 199 -14.50 17.97 -1.66
C HIS A 199 -13.20 18.43 -0.99
N ARG A 200 -12.89 17.83 0.16
CA ARG A 200 -11.63 17.92 0.91
C ARG A 200 -11.23 16.53 1.38
N ASP A 201 -9.95 16.20 1.27
CA ASP A 201 -9.39 14.95 1.74
C ASP A 201 -8.99 15.07 3.21
N ARG A 202 -10.01 15.03 4.09
CA ARG A 202 -9.81 15.20 5.54
C ARG A 202 -8.88 14.15 6.17
N GLY A 203 -8.62 13.05 5.47
CA GLY A 203 -7.72 11.99 5.90
C GLY A 203 -6.23 12.28 5.64
N ASP A 204 -5.92 13.29 4.84
CA ASP A 204 -4.54 13.61 4.46
C ASP A 204 -3.80 14.30 5.59
N SER A 205 -2.49 14.06 5.66
CA SER A 205 -1.60 14.73 6.60
C SER A 205 -1.56 16.22 6.29
N ILE A 206 -1.74 17.05 7.32
CA ILE A 206 -1.61 18.51 7.21
C ILE A 206 -0.19 18.93 6.80
N CYS A 207 0.81 18.09 7.09
CA CYS A 207 2.20 18.36 6.78
C CYS A 207 2.60 17.83 5.39
N GLY A 208 1.76 17.04 4.72
CA GLY A 208 2.12 16.40 3.45
C GLY A 208 1.42 17.03 2.24
N PHE A 209 1.96 16.74 1.05
CA PHE A 209 1.28 17.02 -0.21
C PHE A 209 0.74 15.74 -0.81
N SER A 210 -0.48 15.84 -1.32
CA SER A 210 -1.02 14.90 -2.29
C SER A 210 -0.41 15.22 -3.66
N GLY A 211 -0.17 14.19 -4.46
CA GLY A 211 0.35 14.29 -5.81
C GLY A 211 -0.62 13.71 -6.81
N MET A 212 -0.96 14.45 -7.85
CA MET A 212 -1.75 13.97 -8.97
C MET A 212 -0.85 13.80 -10.19
N VAL A 213 -0.63 12.56 -10.63
CA VAL A 213 0.10 12.25 -11.87
C VAL A 213 -0.92 12.04 -12.99
N SER A 214 -0.83 12.84 -14.05
CA SER A 214 -1.73 12.75 -15.21
C SER A 214 -1.17 11.79 -16.27
N ILE A 215 -1.96 10.79 -16.66
CA ILE A 215 -1.55 9.72 -17.58
C ILE A 215 -2.69 9.35 -18.53
N SER A 216 -3.32 10.36 -19.12
CA SER A 216 -4.51 10.17 -19.94
C SER A 216 -4.17 9.63 -21.32
N ASP A 217 -5.09 8.87 -21.92
CA ASP A 217 -5.08 8.47 -23.33
C ASP A 217 -6.36 8.98 -23.99
N ILE A 218 -6.31 10.21 -24.53
CA ILE A 218 -7.44 10.90 -25.14
C ILE A 218 -7.07 11.36 -26.56
N PRO A 219 -8.05 11.59 -27.45
CA PRO A 219 -7.78 12.06 -28.81
C PRO A 219 -7.20 13.47 -28.82
N ASP A 220 -6.39 13.77 -29.84
CA ASP A 220 -5.91 15.12 -30.06
C ASP A 220 -7.10 16.09 -30.25
N GLY A 221 -6.97 17.29 -29.70
CA GLY A 221 -8.02 18.33 -29.74
C GLY A 221 -9.07 18.22 -28.63
N PHE A 222 -9.13 17.11 -27.88
CA PHE A 222 -9.95 17.03 -26.68
C PHE A 222 -9.32 17.87 -25.55
N ASP A 223 -10.14 18.57 -24.77
CA ASP A 223 -9.71 19.16 -23.50
C ASP A 223 -9.53 18.01 -22.49
N ALA A 224 -8.37 17.90 -21.85
CA ALA A 224 -8.08 16.85 -20.86
C ALA A 224 -8.85 17.00 -19.53
N GLY A 225 -9.61 18.07 -19.41
CA GLY A 225 -10.25 18.50 -18.18
C GLY A 225 -9.30 19.30 -17.31
N TRP A 226 -9.88 19.91 -16.29
CA TRP A 226 -9.21 20.81 -15.38
C TRP A 226 -9.26 20.25 -13.97
N PHE A 227 -8.23 20.56 -13.20
CA PHE A 227 -8.23 20.39 -11.76
C PHE A 227 -8.27 21.76 -11.09
N HIS A 228 -9.04 21.91 -10.02
CA HIS A 228 -9.26 23.19 -9.37
C HIS A 228 -8.91 23.13 -7.88
N LEU A 229 -8.10 24.07 -7.41
CA LEU A 229 -8.01 24.40 -5.98
C LEU A 229 -8.90 25.61 -5.72
N LEU A 230 -10.19 25.32 -5.51
CA LEU A 230 -11.26 26.32 -5.49
C LEU A 230 -11.07 27.40 -4.43
N SER A 231 -10.49 27.03 -3.28
CA SER A 231 -10.23 28.00 -2.19
C SER A 231 -9.14 29.02 -2.52
N LEU A 232 -8.30 28.74 -3.52
CA LEU A 232 -7.19 29.59 -3.94
C LEU A 232 -7.47 30.33 -5.26
N GLY A 233 -8.60 30.06 -5.92
CA GLY A 233 -8.88 30.62 -7.25
C GLY A 233 -7.93 30.10 -8.34
N LEU A 234 -7.41 28.88 -8.19
CA LEU A 234 -6.43 28.28 -9.10
C LEU A 234 -7.05 27.15 -9.90
N TYR A 235 -6.52 26.93 -11.10
CA TYR A 235 -6.78 25.72 -11.87
C TYR A 235 -5.55 25.24 -12.64
N PHE A 236 -5.58 23.98 -13.06
CA PHE A 236 -4.54 23.30 -13.83
C PHE A 236 -5.21 22.63 -15.02
N VAL A 237 -4.58 22.71 -16.19
CA VAL A 237 -5.01 21.97 -17.38
C VAL A 237 -4.23 20.66 -17.44
N LEU A 238 -4.94 19.53 -17.44
CA LEU A 238 -4.34 18.21 -17.13
C LEU A 238 -3.49 17.59 -18.26
N ASP A 239 -3.50 18.15 -19.46
CA ASP A 239 -2.60 17.79 -20.57
C ASP A 239 -1.28 18.60 -20.56
N GLN A 240 -1.23 19.71 -19.83
CA GLN A 240 -0.09 20.62 -19.76
C GLN A 240 0.85 20.33 -18.58
N VAL A 241 0.47 19.40 -17.70
CA VAL A 241 1.20 19.08 -16.47
C VAL A 241 1.35 17.58 -16.31
N ASP A 242 2.55 17.16 -15.91
CA ASP A 242 2.83 15.75 -15.63
C ASP A 242 2.37 15.37 -14.21
N VAL A 243 2.70 16.23 -13.24
CA VAL A 243 2.38 16.04 -11.83
C VAL A 243 2.01 17.38 -11.18
N ILE A 244 0.98 17.37 -10.33
CA ILE A 244 0.58 18.49 -9.49
C ILE A 244 0.74 18.07 -8.03
N TYR A 245 1.35 18.91 -7.19
CA TYR A 245 1.38 18.71 -5.75
C TYR A 245 0.52 19.74 -5.07
N PHE A 246 -0.39 19.30 -4.23
CA PHE A 246 -1.34 20.16 -3.51
C PHE A 246 -1.68 19.55 -2.16
N THR A 247 -2.10 20.36 -1.20
CA THR A 247 -2.68 19.80 0.02
C THR A 247 -4.13 19.37 -0.23
N GLY A 248 -4.44 18.08 0.01
CA GLY A 248 -5.80 17.57 -0.08
C GLY A 248 -6.78 18.22 0.90
N GLN A 249 -6.28 18.96 1.90
CA GLN A 249 -7.08 19.70 2.88
C GLN A 249 -7.78 20.94 2.27
N LEU A 250 -7.31 21.43 1.12
CA LEU A 250 -7.98 22.51 0.40
C LEU A 250 -9.20 22.00 -0.35
N VAL A 251 -10.23 22.85 -0.47
CA VAL A 251 -11.40 22.49 -1.27
C VAL A 251 -11.01 22.43 -2.73
N HIS A 252 -11.24 21.28 -3.36
CA HIS A 252 -10.86 21.05 -4.74
C HIS A 252 -11.92 20.25 -5.49
N ALA A 253 -11.83 20.26 -6.82
CA ALA A 253 -12.73 19.57 -7.73
C ALA A 253 -12.03 19.35 -9.09
N GLY A 254 -12.57 18.45 -9.91
CA GLY A 254 -12.14 18.29 -11.30
C GLY A 254 -13.29 18.45 -12.28
N THR A 255 -12.96 18.68 -13.54
CA THR A 255 -13.91 18.57 -14.66
C THR A 255 -13.60 17.30 -15.47
N PRO A 256 -14.60 16.72 -16.17
CA PRO A 256 -14.33 15.67 -17.15
C PRO A 256 -13.53 16.23 -18.33
N PRO A 257 -12.81 15.38 -19.07
CA PRO A 257 -12.34 15.74 -20.40
C PRO A 257 -13.53 16.09 -21.29
N LEU A 258 -13.35 17.03 -22.20
CA LEU A 258 -14.40 17.44 -23.13
C LEU A 258 -13.93 17.25 -24.57
N ALA A 259 -14.80 16.72 -25.40
CA ALA A 259 -14.59 16.69 -26.84
C ALA A 259 -14.65 18.11 -27.44
N PRO A 260 -14.09 18.30 -28.64
CA PRO A 260 -14.32 19.49 -29.46
C PRO A 260 -15.82 19.79 -29.63
N GLU A 261 -16.14 21.05 -29.90
CA GLU A 261 -17.52 21.53 -30.03
C GLU A 261 -18.27 20.86 -31.20
N ASP A 262 -17.56 20.51 -32.28
CA ASP A 262 -18.07 19.85 -33.47
C ASP A 262 -18.13 18.32 -33.36
N ALA A 263 -17.64 17.73 -32.26
CA ALA A 263 -17.66 16.29 -32.08
C ALA A 263 -19.08 15.79 -31.76
N GLU A 264 -19.59 14.88 -32.59
CA GLU A 264 -20.89 14.23 -32.37
C GLU A 264 -20.79 13.00 -31.46
N ASN A 265 -19.61 12.37 -31.38
CA ASN A 265 -19.38 11.12 -30.66
C ASN A 265 -18.09 11.16 -29.85
N ILE A 266 -18.05 10.35 -28.79
CA ILE A 266 -16.85 10.13 -27.97
C ILE A 266 -16.20 8.82 -28.38
N GLU A 267 -14.91 8.89 -28.71
CA GLU A 267 -14.08 7.73 -28.99
C GLU A 267 -14.16 6.68 -27.85
N PRO A 268 -14.58 5.43 -28.11
CA PRO A 268 -14.77 4.42 -27.06
C PRO A 268 -13.50 4.11 -26.26
N TRP A 269 -12.33 4.35 -26.86
CA TRP A 269 -11.02 4.10 -26.28
C TRP A 269 -10.46 5.24 -25.43
N ALA A 270 -11.11 6.41 -25.45
CA ALA A 270 -10.61 7.60 -24.80
C ALA A 270 -10.87 7.58 -23.29
N TYR A 271 -9.79 7.78 -22.53
CA TYR A 271 -9.80 7.74 -21.08
C TYR A 271 -8.85 8.76 -20.47
N ARG A 272 -9.35 9.56 -19.54
CA ARG A 272 -8.51 10.31 -18.61
C ARG A 272 -8.19 9.44 -17.42
N CYS A 273 -6.90 9.26 -17.16
CA CYS A 273 -6.41 8.52 -16.01
C CYS A 273 -5.52 9.43 -15.19
N VAL A 274 -5.80 9.51 -13.89
CA VAL A 274 -4.94 10.20 -12.94
C VAL A 274 -4.63 9.29 -11.76
N MET A 275 -3.36 9.29 -11.35
CA MET A 275 -2.90 8.57 -10.17
C MET A 275 -2.75 9.58 -9.03
N ILE A 276 -3.55 9.39 -7.98
CA ILE A 276 -3.58 10.26 -6.80
C ILE A 276 -2.78 9.59 -5.69
N PHE A 277 -1.63 10.18 -5.36
CA PHE A 277 -0.80 9.85 -4.22
C PHE A 277 -1.26 10.74 -3.07
N TYR A 278 -1.57 10.17 -1.91
CA TYR A 278 -1.98 10.99 -0.78
C TYR A 278 -1.29 10.56 0.53
N PRO A 279 -0.89 11.55 1.36
CA PRO A 279 -0.15 11.31 2.59
C PRO A 279 -1.13 10.95 3.70
N ALA A 280 -1.69 9.73 3.67
CA ALA A 280 -2.72 9.31 4.63
C ALA A 280 -2.25 9.50 6.09
N SER A 281 -2.82 10.48 6.79
CA SER A 281 -2.32 10.99 8.07
C SER A 281 -2.20 9.90 9.13
N ARG A 282 -3.21 9.04 9.24
CA ARG A 282 -3.22 8.00 10.27
C ARG A 282 -2.14 6.93 10.07
N VAL A 283 -1.76 6.66 8.83
CA VAL A 283 -0.66 5.72 8.52
C VAL A 283 0.68 6.38 8.82
N LEU A 284 0.88 7.62 8.34
CA LEU A 284 2.13 8.38 8.57
C LEU A 284 2.40 8.69 10.04
N THR A 285 1.36 8.83 10.86
CA THR A 285 1.48 9.11 12.29
C THR A 285 1.44 7.85 13.16
N GLY A 286 1.38 6.66 12.55
CA GLY A 286 1.33 5.39 13.29
C GLY A 286 0.05 5.25 14.14
N SER A 287 -0.99 6.02 13.85
CA SER A 287 -2.26 6.03 14.58
C SER A 287 -3.20 4.90 14.16
N THR A 288 -2.82 4.10 13.16
CA THR A 288 -3.53 2.90 12.74
C THR A 288 -3.00 1.64 13.41
N GLN A 289 -3.86 0.65 13.53
CA GLN A 289 -3.42 -0.72 13.77
C GLN A 289 -3.06 -1.36 12.43
N THR A 290 -1.88 -1.97 12.32
CA THR A 290 -1.42 -2.56 11.04
C THR A 290 -1.72 -4.05 11.01
N TYR A 291 -2.38 -4.52 9.95
CA TYR A 291 -2.53 -5.95 9.70
C TYR A 291 -1.20 -6.55 9.25
N LEU A 292 -0.55 -7.30 10.13
CA LEU A 292 0.75 -7.92 9.86
C LEU A 292 0.60 -9.26 9.16
N ALA A 293 -0.29 -10.11 9.67
CA ALA A 293 -0.39 -11.50 9.25
C ALA A 293 -1.78 -12.07 9.56
N ALA A 294 -2.07 -13.27 9.08
CA ALA A 294 -3.17 -14.07 9.58
C ALA A 294 -2.75 -14.74 10.90
N SER A 295 -3.67 -14.83 11.86
CA SER A 295 -3.46 -15.68 13.03
C SER A 295 -3.69 -17.17 12.69
N GLY A 296 -3.43 -18.05 13.65
CA GLY A 296 -3.82 -19.46 13.56
C GLY A 296 -5.34 -19.69 13.67
N VAL A 297 -6.11 -18.67 14.02
CA VAL A 297 -7.58 -18.70 14.13
C VAL A 297 -8.20 -18.12 12.87
N ARG A 298 -9.14 -18.84 12.27
CA ARG A 298 -9.76 -18.45 11.00
C ARG A 298 -10.45 -17.08 11.14
N GLY A 299 -10.00 -16.13 10.33
CA GLY A 299 -10.61 -14.79 10.24
C GLY A 299 -10.03 -13.77 11.22
N GLU A 300 -9.13 -14.18 12.12
CA GLU A 300 -8.49 -13.26 13.05
C GLU A 300 -7.12 -12.82 12.53
N PRO A 301 -6.87 -11.51 12.41
CA PRO A 301 -5.56 -10.99 12.03
C PRO A 301 -4.61 -10.95 13.22
N VAL A 302 -3.31 -11.08 12.94
CA VAL A 302 -2.24 -10.60 13.81
C VAL A 302 -2.03 -9.13 13.49
N THR A 303 -2.17 -8.27 14.49
CA THR A 303 -2.05 -6.83 14.33
C THR A 303 -0.84 -6.28 15.06
N LEU A 304 -0.28 -5.22 14.50
CA LEU A 304 0.65 -4.34 15.19
C LEU A 304 -0.18 -3.19 15.77
N PRO A 305 -0.35 -3.11 17.10
CA PRO A 305 -1.15 -2.05 17.70
C PRO A 305 -0.40 -0.71 17.61
N ARG A 306 -1.12 0.39 17.46
CA ARG A 306 -0.55 1.74 17.31
C ARG A 306 0.37 2.14 18.48
N GLU A 307 0.10 1.61 19.67
CA GLU A 307 0.82 1.93 20.90
C GLU A 307 2.31 1.55 20.83
N VAL A 308 2.68 0.60 19.95
CA VAL A 308 4.10 0.22 19.75
C VAL A 308 4.95 1.30 19.10
N PHE A 309 4.32 2.29 18.45
CA PHE A 309 5.00 3.44 17.86
C PHE A 309 5.10 4.62 18.82
N SER A 310 4.65 4.45 20.08
CA SER A 310 4.78 5.49 21.10
C SER A 310 6.23 5.58 21.58
N TYR A 311 6.69 6.79 21.92
CA TYR A 311 8.03 7.02 22.47
C TYR A 311 8.29 6.20 23.75
N ASP A 312 7.26 6.05 24.59
CA ASP A 312 7.27 5.20 25.78
C ASP A 312 6.05 4.26 25.70
N PRO A 313 6.19 3.08 25.05
CA PRO A 313 5.07 2.19 24.87
C PRO A 313 4.62 1.65 26.24
N PRO A 314 3.35 1.83 26.62
CA PRO A 314 2.87 1.32 27.90
C PRO A 314 3.01 -0.19 27.94
N ARG A 315 3.29 -0.74 29.13
CA ARG A 315 3.24 -2.19 29.32
C ARG A 315 1.82 -2.67 28.99
N PRO A 316 1.65 -3.63 28.07
CA PRO A 316 0.33 -4.16 27.75
C PRO A 316 -0.34 -4.76 28.99
N TYR A 317 -1.65 -4.53 29.12
CA TYR A 317 -2.47 -5.11 30.18
C TYR A 317 -3.44 -6.14 29.61
N SER A 318 -3.63 -7.24 30.32
CA SER A 318 -4.58 -8.29 30.00
C SER A 318 -5.30 -8.73 31.27
N ASN A 319 -6.60 -9.00 31.17
CA ASN A 319 -7.35 -9.64 32.25
C ASN A 319 -7.04 -11.15 32.39
N HIS A 320 -6.28 -11.72 31.45
CA HIS A 320 -5.80 -13.10 31.48
C HIS A 320 -4.31 -13.15 31.79
N ALA A 321 -3.94 -14.06 32.69
CA ALA A 321 -2.54 -14.38 32.94
C ALA A 321 -1.86 -14.88 31.65
N ASN A 322 -0.61 -14.47 31.43
CA ASN A 322 0.18 -14.81 30.25
C ASN A 322 1.64 -15.12 30.61
N PHE A 323 2.28 -16.00 29.84
CA PHE A 323 3.64 -16.44 30.15
C PHE A 323 4.71 -15.34 30.04
N PHE A 324 4.48 -14.27 29.28
CA PHE A 324 5.46 -13.18 29.16
C PHE A 324 5.50 -12.31 30.43
N THR A 325 4.36 -12.07 31.05
CA THR A 325 4.25 -11.22 32.25
C THR A 325 4.28 -12.05 33.53
N ASP A 326 3.49 -13.12 33.58
CA ASP A 326 3.20 -13.87 34.82
C ASP A 326 4.04 -15.15 34.95
N GLY A 327 4.76 -15.55 33.89
CA GLY A 327 5.51 -16.81 33.85
C GLY A 327 6.60 -16.90 34.94
N GLY A 328 7.26 -15.79 35.24
CA GLY A 328 8.31 -15.69 36.26
C GLY A 328 7.83 -15.96 37.69
N VAL A 329 6.52 -16.02 37.95
CA VAL A 329 5.98 -16.41 39.26
C VAL A 329 6.31 -17.87 39.60
N TYR A 330 6.49 -18.72 38.59
CA TYR A 330 6.66 -20.17 38.77
C TYR A 330 8.01 -20.70 38.30
N THR A 331 8.88 -19.86 37.75
CA THR A 331 10.17 -20.26 37.16
C THR A 331 11.29 -19.34 37.63
N THR A 332 12.54 -19.76 37.48
CA THR A 332 13.68 -18.84 37.64
C THR A 332 13.63 -17.74 36.56
N PRO A 333 14.26 -16.57 36.78
CA PRO A 333 14.37 -15.53 35.75
C PRO A 333 14.98 -16.02 34.44
N GLU A 334 16.02 -16.87 34.53
CA GLU A 334 16.72 -17.44 33.38
C GLU A 334 15.81 -18.37 32.56
N ASP A 335 15.03 -19.24 33.23
CA ASP A 335 14.09 -20.15 32.57
C ASP A 335 12.89 -19.40 31.99
N HIS A 336 12.40 -18.37 32.70
CA HIS A 336 11.31 -17.50 32.23
C HIS A 336 11.71 -16.83 30.91
N PHE A 337 12.86 -16.15 30.90
CA PHE A 337 13.38 -15.46 29.73
C PHE A 337 13.65 -16.43 28.58
N THR A 338 14.28 -17.58 28.86
CA THR A 338 14.54 -18.62 27.86
C THR A 338 13.24 -19.12 27.21
N THR A 339 12.20 -19.36 28.01
CA THR A 339 10.91 -19.84 27.51
C THR A 339 10.19 -18.78 26.66
N ALA A 340 10.15 -17.54 27.14
CA ALA A 340 9.58 -16.42 26.39
C ALA A 340 10.27 -16.22 25.04
N MET A 341 11.61 -16.28 25.02
CA MET A 341 12.41 -16.20 23.79
C MET A 341 12.07 -17.31 22.80
N ARG A 342 11.94 -18.56 23.26
CA ARG A 342 11.55 -19.69 22.39
C ARG A 342 10.14 -19.52 21.82
N MET A 343 9.18 -19.04 22.62
CA MET A 343 7.83 -18.73 22.15
C MET A 343 7.84 -17.61 21.10
N PHE A 344 8.60 -16.55 21.32
CA PHE A 344 8.79 -15.46 20.35
C PHE A 344 9.37 -15.97 19.03
N ILE A 345 10.40 -16.82 19.09
CA ILE A 345 11.04 -17.43 17.91
C ILE A 345 10.03 -18.30 17.13
N LEU A 346 9.23 -19.12 17.81
CA LEU A 346 8.18 -19.93 17.15
C LEU A 346 7.13 -19.05 16.47
N TYR A 347 6.67 -18.02 17.17
CA TYR A 347 5.66 -17.12 16.66
C TYR A 347 6.20 -16.30 15.48
N GLY A 348 7.39 -15.73 15.61
CA GLY A 348 8.10 -15.03 14.54
C GLY A 348 8.26 -15.91 13.32
N HIS A 349 8.75 -17.14 13.47
CA HIS A 349 8.84 -18.10 12.38
C HIS A 349 7.47 -18.36 11.71
N HIS A 350 6.39 -18.50 12.48
CA HIS A 350 5.04 -18.65 11.92
C HIS A 350 4.58 -17.42 11.12
N LEU A 351 4.84 -16.20 11.61
CA LEU A 351 4.52 -14.96 10.89
C LEU A 351 5.32 -14.86 9.58
N PHE A 352 6.63 -15.08 9.64
CA PHE A 352 7.51 -14.97 8.47
C PHE A 352 7.15 -15.98 7.37
N ARG A 353 6.61 -17.15 7.71
CA ARG A 353 6.12 -18.13 6.72
C ARG A 353 4.98 -17.63 5.82
N GLN A 354 4.35 -16.50 6.16
CA GLN A 354 3.30 -15.90 5.33
C GLN A 354 3.86 -14.99 4.24
N LEU A 355 5.16 -14.66 4.28
CA LEU A 355 5.83 -13.93 3.22
C LEU A 355 5.99 -14.84 1.97
N PRO A 356 5.93 -14.26 0.76
CA PRO A 356 6.02 -15.02 -0.49
C PRO A 356 7.45 -15.45 -0.85
N TYR A 357 8.39 -15.39 0.10
CA TYR A 357 9.82 -15.63 -0.12
C TYR A 357 10.31 -16.84 0.65
N VAL A 358 11.41 -17.44 0.17
CA VAL A 358 12.14 -18.43 0.96
C VAL A 358 12.91 -17.69 2.04
N ILE A 359 12.53 -17.91 3.31
CA ILE A 359 13.15 -17.25 4.45
C ILE A 359 14.07 -18.20 5.17
N ASN A 360 15.31 -17.77 5.36
CA ASN A 360 16.21 -18.39 6.31
C ASN A 360 16.03 -17.71 7.67
N PHE A 361 15.34 -18.38 8.60
CA PHE A 361 15.10 -17.87 9.94
C PHE A 361 16.07 -18.54 10.92
N ASP A 362 17.12 -17.80 11.29
CA ASP A 362 18.16 -18.28 12.19
C ASP A 362 17.79 -18.00 13.65
N SER A 363 17.29 -19.02 14.34
CA SER A 363 16.91 -18.92 15.75
C SER A 363 18.09 -18.61 16.67
N GLN A 364 19.32 -19.00 16.28
CA GLN A 364 20.52 -18.74 17.08
C GLN A 364 20.88 -17.26 17.07
N GLN A 365 20.82 -16.63 15.89
CA GLN A 365 21.08 -15.19 15.78
C GLN A 365 20.04 -14.39 16.57
N VAL A 366 18.77 -14.82 16.58
CA VAL A 366 17.74 -14.17 17.40
C VAL A 366 18.05 -14.28 18.90
N THR A 367 18.44 -15.46 19.41
CA THR A 367 18.80 -15.61 20.83
C THR A 367 20.06 -14.84 21.21
N ASN A 368 20.98 -14.64 20.28
CA ASN A 368 22.21 -13.86 20.52
C ASN A 368 21.98 -12.34 20.49
N ALA A 369 20.90 -11.89 19.85
CA ALA A 369 20.60 -10.47 19.69
C ALA A 369 19.81 -9.87 20.87
N ILE A 370 19.16 -10.70 21.69
CA ILE A 370 18.27 -10.25 22.77
C ILE A 370 18.77 -10.81 24.10
N SER A 371 19.06 -9.93 25.06
CA SER A 371 19.43 -10.28 26.43
C SER A 371 18.48 -9.66 27.46
N ALA A 372 18.43 -10.26 28.64
CA ALA A 372 17.79 -9.69 29.82
C ALA A 372 18.86 -9.39 30.89
N MET A 373 18.66 -8.34 31.67
CA MET A 373 19.48 -8.09 32.86
C MET A 373 18.97 -8.97 34.00
N ILE A 374 19.78 -9.94 34.42
CA ILE A 374 19.47 -10.87 35.51
C ILE A 374 20.66 -10.83 36.49
N ASN A 375 20.40 -10.50 37.75
CA ASN A 375 21.44 -10.29 38.76
C ASN A 375 22.53 -9.30 38.29
N ASP A 376 22.11 -8.19 37.69
CA ASP A 376 22.97 -7.13 37.12
C ASP A 376 23.94 -7.60 36.03
N GLN A 377 23.71 -8.78 35.44
CA GLN A 377 24.49 -9.30 34.32
C GLN A 377 23.59 -9.55 33.11
N PRO A 378 24.10 -9.32 31.88
CA PRO A 378 23.37 -9.68 30.67
C PRO A 378 23.30 -11.21 30.55
N PHE A 379 22.08 -11.73 30.53
CA PHE A 379 21.79 -13.12 30.27
C PHE A 379 21.21 -13.29 28.87
N PHE A 380 21.79 -14.21 28.10
CA PHE A 380 21.31 -14.59 26.77
C PHE A 380 20.66 -15.96 26.85
N ALA A 381 19.51 -16.13 26.18
CA ALA A 381 18.87 -17.42 26.10
C ALA A 381 19.81 -18.43 25.43
N PRO A 382 19.95 -19.67 25.94
CA PRO A 382 20.81 -20.66 25.33
C PRO A 382 20.42 -20.96 23.88
N PRO A 383 21.40 -21.37 23.05
CA PRO A 383 21.18 -21.89 21.72
C PRO A 383 19.95 -22.78 21.61
N TRP A 384 19.08 -22.48 20.64
CA TRP A 384 17.92 -23.30 20.38
C TRP A 384 17.85 -23.76 18.94
N ASN A 385 18.18 -25.04 18.75
CA ASN A 385 17.93 -25.74 17.50
C ASN A 385 16.44 -26.03 17.41
N MET A 386 15.68 -25.14 16.75
CA MET A 386 14.26 -25.35 16.52
C MET A 386 14.08 -26.73 15.84
N PRO A 387 13.41 -27.70 16.48
CA PRO A 387 13.41 -29.07 15.99
C PRO A 387 12.79 -29.18 14.59
N LEU A 388 13.37 -30.05 13.75
CA LEU A 388 12.92 -30.41 12.39
C LEU A 388 11.46 -30.90 12.30
N LEU A 389 10.72 -30.99 13.42
CA LEU A 389 9.32 -31.40 13.48
C LEU A 389 8.40 -30.58 12.55
N LEU A 390 8.73 -29.32 12.25
CA LEU A 390 7.95 -28.52 11.29
C LEU A 390 8.14 -28.96 9.82
N ARG A 391 9.20 -29.71 9.48
CA ARG A 391 9.35 -30.36 8.16
C ARG A 391 8.55 -31.68 8.06
N SER A 392 8.30 -32.39 9.17
CA SER A 392 7.69 -33.73 9.14
C SER A 392 6.17 -33.75 9.31
N ILE A 393 5.52 -32.68 9.80
CA ILE A 393 4.06 -32.64 9.96
C ILE A 393 3.30 -32.71 8.61
N LYS A 394 3.96 -32.38 7.48
CA LYS A 394 3.41 -32.67 6.14
C LYS A 394 3.16 -34.19 5.91
N ASN A 395 3.93 -35.07 6.56
CA ASN A 395 3.75 -36.51 6.43
C ASN A 395 2.73 -37.09 7.41
N ILE A 396 2.51 -36.47 8.57
CA ILE A 396 1.55 -36.95 9.57
C ILE A 396 0.10 -36.65 9.15
N ASN A 397 -0.15 -35.52 8.47
CA ASN A 397 -1.50 -35.19 7.98
C ASN A 397 -1.97 -36.09 6.80
N ASN A 398 -1.06 -36.80 6.13
CA ASN A 398 -1.43 -37.88 5.19
C ASN A 398 -1.83 -39.19 5.90
N CYS A 399 -1.52 -39.35 7.20
CA CYS A 399 -1.91 -40.53 7.98
C CYS A 399 -3.27 -40.38 8.69
N TYR A 400 -3.82 -39.16 8.77
CA TYR A 400 -5.08 -38.87 9.46
C TYR A 400 -6.20 -38.33 8.53
N ALA A 401 -6.02 -38.40 7.21
CA ALA A 401 -7.15 -38.25 6.30
C ALA A 401 -8.14 -39.40 6.55
N LYS A 402 -9.32 -39.06 7.08
CA LYS A 402 -10.44 -39.97 7.40
C LYS A 402 -10.60 -41.09 6.35
N PRO A 403 -10.64 -42.37 6.72
CA PRO A 403 -11.02 -43.43 5.79
C PRO A 403 -12.47 -43.21 5.38
N ARG A 404 -12.73 -43.01 4.08
CA ARG A 404 -14.05 -43.30 3.53
C ARG A 404 -14.21 -44.82 3.59
N TYR A 405 -15.19 -45.30 4.33
CA TYR A 405 -15.61 -46.70 4.33
C TYR A 405 -15.81 -47.17 2.89
N ARG A 406 -14.94 -48.08 2.45
CA ARG A 406 -15.26 -49.13 1.48
C ARG A 406 -14.65 -50.42 2.00
N GLU A 407 -15.52 -51.41 2.15
CA GLU A 407 -15.18 -52.77 2.51
C GLU A 407 -14.12 -53.31 1.54
N THR A 408 -13.01 -53.82 2.07
CA THR A 408 -12.28 -54.94 1.48
C THR A 408 -11.29 -55.51 2.50
N THR A 409 -11.68 -56.67 3.01
CA THR A 409 -10.88 -57.83 3.43
C THR A 409 -9.54 -57.63 4.15
N LEU A 410 -9.54 -58.10 5.40
CA LEU A 410 -8.38 -58.51 6.19
C LEU A 410 -7.37 -59.33 5.38
N ASN A 411 -6.09 -59.03 5.56
CA ASN A 411 -5.04 -60.04 5.59
C ASN A 411 -4.12 -59.76 6.79
N ILE A 412 -4.16 -60.69 7.74
CA ILE A 412 -3.28 -60.75 8.91
C ILE A 412 -2.29 -61.87 8.63
N HIS A 413 -0.99 -61.60 8.66
CA HIS A 413 0.02 -62.41 9.38
C HIS A 413 1.42 -61.78 9.31
N PRO A 414 2.36 -62.17 10.19
CA PRO A 414 3.31 -61.27 10.84
C PRO A 414 4.72 -61.56 10.31
N LEU A 415 5.74 -60.87 10.83
CA LEU A 415 6.95 -61.53 11.34
C LEU A 415 7.95 -60.50 11.85
N LEU A 416 8.39 -60.77 13.06
CA LEU A 416 9.58 -60.25 13.72
C LEU A 416 10.84 -60.59 12.91
N SER A 417 11.82 -59.68 12.87
CA SER A 417 13.25 -60.00 13.05
C SER A 417 14.13 -58.74 13.05
N PHE A 418 14.83 -58.53 14.17
CA PHE A 418 16.23 -58.05 14.21
C PHE A 418 17.13 -59.29 13.98
N PRO A 419 18.44 -59.24 13.58
CA PRO A 419 19.48 -58.34 14.15
C PRO A 419 20.72 -57.98 13.26
N HIS A 420 21.65 -57.25 13.88
CA HIS A 420 23.12 -57.12 13.66
C HIS A 420 23.74 -56.16 12.60
N ALA A 421 24.29 -55.07 13.15
CA ALA A 421 25.72 -54.68 13.25
C ALA A 421 26.65 -54.58 12.00
N ASN A 422 27.33 -53.42 11.98
CA ASN A 422 28.74 -53.13 11.67
C ASN A 422 29.18 -52.55 10.30
N LEU A 423 30.04 -51.52 10.44
CA LEU A 423 31.13 -51.01 9.57
C LEU A 423 30.86 -49.90 8.54
N SER A 424 31.05 -48.65 9.00
CA SER A 424 32.16 -47.71 8.70
C SER A 424 32.59 -47.28 7.27
N PHE A 425 32.80 -45.94 7.15
CA PHE A 425 33.71 -45.14 6.26
C PHE A 425 33.25 -44.92 4.79
N THR A 426 33.43 -43.78 4.06
CA THR A 426 34.31 -42.59 4.14
C THR A 426 33.68 -41.37 3.43
N ILE A 427 34.14 -40.19 3.83
CA ILE A 427 34.04 -38.83 3.27
C ILE A 427 34.29 -38.73 1.75
N LEU A 428 33.42 -38.00 1.04
CA LEU A 428 33.72 -36.77 0.27
C LEU A 428 32.42 -35.98 0.06
#